data_AF-A0A9D5YPM4-F1
#
_entry.id   AF-A0A9D5YPM4-F1
#
_cell.length_a   1.000
_cell.length_b   1.000
_cell.length_c   1.000
_cell.angle_alpha   90.00
_cell.angle_beta   90.00
_cell.angle_gamma   90.00
#
_symmetry.space_group_name_H-M   'P 1'
#
loop_
_entity.id
_entity.type
_entity.pdbx_description
1 polymer ?
#
loop_
_entity_poly.entity_id
_entity_poly.type
_entity_poly.pdbx_seq_one_letter_code
_entity_poly.pdbx_strand_id
1 'polypeptide(L)'
;MINNDLIDAIKSLSEPGCLDYIQMIFTIVGVIISAVALMFAIRIPRKIAYEQNKIALFEKRFQAYFAFQRLESFSNQLSRVNGINAYRKMFNYCFYEKDDNVFNGVEALLMLQKHIIPLQHMLFLFEGVSGKELSQMVESLCDLVEALEKNKDVELHKNRYMSIVQSFGNRYGNLMCKEMQIEIKK
;
A
#
# COMPACT_ATOMS: atom_id res chain seq x y z
N MET A 1 74.86 -10.15 45.48
CA MET A 1 74.17 -8.86 45.27
C MET A 1 73.64 -8.74 43.85
N ILE A 2 74.48 -8.87 42.81
CA ILE A 2 74.11 -8.67 41.39
C ILE A 2 72.87 -9.47 40.93
N ASN A 3 72.67 -10.71 41.40
CA ASN A 3 71.50 -11.51 41.01
C ASN A 3 70.16 -10.99 41.56
N ASN A 4 70.15 -10.36 42.75
CA ASN A 4 68.90 -9.88 43.34
C ASN A 4 68.44 -8.58 42.66
N ASP A 5 69.38 -7.67 42.35
CA ASP A 5 69.08 -6.42 41.66
C ASP A 5 68.57 -6.68 40.22
N LEU A 6 69.11 -7.71 39.54
CA LEU A 6 68.63 -8.13 38.22
C LEU A 6 67.21 -8.72 38.30
N ILE A 7 66.93 -9.53 39.32
CA ILE A 7 65.60 -10.12 39.54
C ILE A 7 64.57 -9.03 39.88
N ASP A 8 64.96 -8.03 40.67
CA ASP A 8 64.07 -6.93 41.07
C ASP A 8 63.83 -5.94 39.91
N ALA A 9 64.83 -5.69 39.06
CA ALA A 9 64.65 -4.92 37.83
C ALA A 9 63.70 -5.62 36.84
N ILE A 10 63.83 -6.95 36.68
CA ILE A 10 62.91 -7.76 35.85
C ILE A 10 61.49 -7.74 36.43
N LYS A 11 61.34 -7.83 37.76
CA LYS A 11 60.02 -7.69 38.41
C LYS A 11 59.41 -6.29 38.22
N SER A 12 60.21 -5.23 38.35
CA SER A 12 59.72 -3.85 38.15
C SER A 12 59.33 -3.54 36.70
N LEU A 13 59.95 -4.23 35.73
CA LEU A 13 59.58 -4.16 34.31
C LEU A 13 58.39 -5.06 33.98
N SER A 14 58.13 -6.08 34.80
CA SER A 14 57.02 -7.03 34.65
C SER A 14 55.73 -6.53 35.31
N GLU A 15 55.80 -5.54 36.20
CA GLU A 15 54.61 -4.96 36.84
C GLU A 15 53.98 -3.91 35.92
N PRO A 16 52.70 -4.08 35.52
CA PRO A 16 52.04 -3.14 34.63
C PRO A 16 51.95 -1.75 35.29
N GLY A 17 52.40 -0.73 34.56
CA GLY A 17 52.38 0.64 35.02
C GLY A 17 50.96 1.22 35.00
N CYS A 18 50.76 2.35 35.70
CA CYS A 18 49.48 3.08 35.69
C CYS A 18 48.97 3.38 34.27
N LEU A 19 49.89 3.66 33.33
CA LEU A 19 49.56 3.91 31.92
C LEU A 19 48.98 2.68 31.20
N ASP A 20 49.40 1.46 31.55
CA ASP A 20 48.90 0.21 30.94
C ASP A 20 47.44 -0.03 31.34
N TYR A 21 47.07 0.28 32.59
CA TYR A 21 45.69 0.22 33.06
C TYR A 21 44.79 1.25 32.38
N ILE A 22 45.29 2.47 32.20
CA ILE A 22 44.57 3.53 31.48
C ILE A 22 44.34 3.12 30.03
N GLN A 23 45.36 2.58 29.35
CA GLN A 23 45.25 2.09 27.98
C GLN A 23 44.28 0.91 27.87
N MET A 24 44.28 0.00 28.83
CA MET A 24 43.32 -1.11 28.89
C MET A 24 41.88 -0.59 29.03
N ILE A 25 41.62 0.39 29.90
CA ILE A 25 40.31 1.02 30.06
C ILE A 25 39.85 1.66 28.75
N PHE A 26 40.70 2.46 28.10
CA PHE A 26 40.36 3.08 26.81
C PHE A 26 40.07 2.04 25.73
N THR A 27 40.79 0.92 25.72
CA THR A 27 40.57 -0.18 24.78
C THR A 27 39.22 -0.84 25.02
N ILE A 28 38.88 -1.15 26.27
CA ILE A 28 37.58 -1.75 26.65
C ILE A 28 36.43 -0.80 26.29
N VAL A 29 36.56 0.49 26.63
CA VAL A 29 35.56 1.50 26.29
C VAL A 29 35.41 1.62 24.77
N GLY A 30 36.51 1.63 24.03
CA GLY A 30 36.49 1.66 22.57
C GLY A 30 35.73 0.47 21.96
N VAL A 31 36.00 -0.75 22.44
CA VAL A 31 35.29 -1.96 21.99
C VAL A 31 33.80 -1.88 22.29
N ILE A 32 33.41 -1.40 23.48
CA ILE A 32 31.99 -1.23 23.84
C ILE A 32 31.31 -0.22 22.92
N ILE A 33 31.94 0.94 22.69
CA ILE A 33 31.40 1.98 21.81
C ILE A 33 31.24 1.44 20.38
N SER A 34 32.25 0.74 19.85
CA SER A 34 32.19 0.12 18.51
C SER A 34 31.09 -0.93 18.41
N ALA A 35 30.93 -1.78 19.43
CA ALA A 35 29.86 -2.78 19.47
C ALA A 35 28.46 -2.12 19.49
N VAL A 36 28.28 -1.06 20.29
CA VAL A 36 27.05 -0.27 20.34
C VAL A 36 26.77 0.38 18.99
N ALA A 37 27.77 1.00 18.36
CA ALA A 37 27.64 1.62 17.05
C ALA A 37 27.18 0.61 15.98
N LEU A 38 27.79 -0.59 15.95
CA LEU A 38 27.39 -1.67 15.05
C LEU A 38 25.95 -2.13 15.29
N MET A 39 25.52 -2.25 16.56
CA MET A 39 24.14 -2.59 16.90
C MET A 39 23.14 -1.56 16.38
N PHE A 40 23.42 -0.26 16.57
CA PHE A 40 22.58 0.82 16.03
C PHE A 40 22.57 0.83 14.50
N ALA A 41 23.73 0.66 13.87
CA ALA A 41 23.88 0.62 12.41
C ALA A 41 23.07 -0.51 11.77
N ILE A 42 22.84 -1.63 12.45
CA ILE A 42 22.00 -2.73 11.95
C ILE A 42 20.52 -2.55 12.33
N ARG A 43 20.23 -2.13 13.56
CA ARG A 43 18.85 -2.04 14.06
C ARG A 43 18.05 -0.91 13.41
N ILE A 44 18.65 0.26 13.20
CA ILE A 44 17.95 1.42 12.66
C ILE A 44 17.46 1.13 11.23
N PRO A 45 18.30 0.68 10.27
CA PRO A 45 17.83 0.37 8.92
C PRO A 45 16.77 -0.73 8.89
N ARG A 46 16.89 -1.77 9.73
CA ARG A 46 15.86 -2.83 9.83
C ARG A 46 14.52 -2.28 10.30
N LYS A 47 14.51 -1.41 11.31
CA LYS A 47 13.29 -0.78 11.82
C LYS A 47 12.67 0.12 10.75
N ILE A 48 13.48 0.90 10.03
CA ILE A 48 13.00 1.76 8.93
C ILE A 48 12.39 0.92 7.81
N ALA A 49 13.05 -0.16 7.38
CA ALA A 49 12.54 -1.04 6.33
C ALA A 49 11.21 -1.69 6.72
N TYR A 50 11.06 -2.09 7.99
CA TYR A 50 9.81 -2.64 8.50
C TYR A 50 8.66 -1.63 8.46
N GLU A 51 8.90 -0.39 8.90
CA GLU A 51 7.88 0.66 8.84
C GLU A 51 7.58 1.08 7.39
N GLN A 52 8.58 1.13 6.51
CA GLN A 52 8.36 1.37 5.08
C GLN A 52 7.49 0.29 4.43
N ASN A 53 7.69 -0.98 4.78
CA ASN A 53 6.84 -2.07 4.28
C ASN A 53 5.39 -1.91 4.73
N LYS A 54 5.13 -1.46 5.96
CA LYS A 54 3.76 -1.16 6.42
C LYS A 54 3.14 -0.01 5.65
N ILE A 55 3.88 1.08 5.44
CA ILE A 55 3.42 2.24 4.68
C ILE A 55 3.10 1.81 3.24
N ALA A 56 4.00 1.06 2.59
CA ALA A 56 3.78 0.55 1.24
C ALA A 56 2.54 -0.35 1.16
N LEU A 57 2.32 -1.24 2.14
CA LEU A 57 1.12 -2.07 2.20
C LEU A 57 -0.15 -1.21 2.35
N PHE A 58 -0.13 -0.22 3.23
CA PHE A 58 -1.24 0.71 3.41
C PHE A 58 -1.55 1.47 2.12
N GLU A 59 -0.53 2.05 1.47
CA GLU A 59 -0.70 2.77 0.21
C GLU A 59 -1.32 1.89 -0.88
N LYS A 60 -0.90 0.63 -0.98
CA LYS A 60 -1.48 -0.32 -1.95
C LYS A 60 -2.94 -0.66 -1.61
N ARG A 61 -3.25 -0.90 -0.34
CA ARG A 61 -4.64 -1.13 0.12
C ARG A 61 -5.52 0.09 -0.15
N PHE A 62 -5.01 1.27 0.14
CA PHE A 62 -5.71 2.53 -0.09
C PHE A 62 -5.96 2.77 -1.59
N GLN A 63 -4.97 2.56 -2.45
CA GLN A 63 -5.13 2.68 -3.91
C GLN A 63 -6.20 1.72 -4.45
N ALA A 64 -6.18 0.46 -4.01
CA ALA A 64 -7.17 -0.54 -4.40
C ALA A 64 -8.58 -0.12 -3.92
N TYR A 65 -8.73 0.22 -2.65
CA TYR A 65 -9.99 0.69 -2.08
C TYR A 65 -10.53 1.93 -2.80
N PHE A 66 -9.68 2.91 -3.08
CA PHE A 66 -10.07 4.13 -3.78
C PHE A 66 -10.55 3.86 -5.20
N ALA A 67 -9.92 2.89 -5.90
CA ALA A 67 -10.41 2.45 -7.20
C ALA A 67 -11.82 1.83 -7.11
N PHE A 68 -12.11 1.04 -6.07
CA PHE A 68 -13.45 0.53 -5.82
C PHE A 68 -14.44 1.63 -5.44
N GLN A 69 -14.08 2.56 -4.55
CA GLN A 69 -14.95 3.69 -4.19
C GLN A 69 -15.33 4.52 -5.42
N ARG A 70 -14.46 4.64 -6.41
CA ARG A 70 -14.77 5.33 -7.67
C ARG A 70 -15.83 4.57 -8.48
N LEU A 71 -15.76 3.23 -8.53
CA LEU A 71 -16.81 2.40 -9.14
C LEU A 71 -18.15 2.54 -8.40
N GLU A 72 -18.12 2.50 -7.07
CA GLU A 72 -19.29 2.65 -6.22
C GLU A 72 -19.93 4.03 -6.36
N SER A 73 -19.11 5.09 -6.37
CA SER A 73 -19.57 6.45 -6.62
C SER A 73 -20.23 6.59 -7.99
N PHE A 74 -19.63 6.00 -9.04
CA PHE A 74 -20.23 5.97 -10.37
C PHE A 74 -21.59 5.25 -10.37
N SER A 75 -21.68 4.07 -9.74
CA SER A 75 -22.93 3.31 -9.57
C SER A 75 -24.02 4.15 -8.87
N ASN A 76 -23.66 4.81 -7.77
CA ASN A 76 -24.57 5.67 -7.02
C ASN A 76 -25.02 6.91 -7.80
N GLN A 77 -24.17 7.44 -8.69
CA GLN A 77 -24.54 8.57 -9.52
C GLN A 77 -25.43 8.15 -10.70
N LEU A 78 -25.20 6.97 -11.28
CA LEU A 78 -26.09 6.39 -12.29
C LEU A 78 -27.52 6.19 -11.78
N SER A 79 -27.70 5.92 -10.48
CA SER A 79 -29.03 5.78 -9.89
C SER A 79 -29.82 7.10 -9.82
N ARG A 80 -29.14 8.25 -9.98
CA ARG A 80 -29.72 9.60 -9.81
C ARG A 80 -29.98 10.30 -11.13
N VAL A 81 -29.47 9.76 -12.22
CA VAL A 81 -29.62 10.32 -13.56
C VAL A 81 -30.30 9.32 -14.47
N ASN A 82 -30.89 9.81 -15.56
CA ASN A 82 -31.53 8.99 -16.56
C ASN A 82 -31.11 9.43 -17.97
N GLY A 83 -31.03 8.45 -18.87
CA GLY A 83 -30.71 8.69 -20.27
C GLY A 83 -29.22 8.58 -20.58
N ILE A 84 -28.94 8.08 -21.77
CA ILE A 84 -27.62 7.68 -22.22
C ILE A 84 -26.57 8.80 -22.16
N ASN A 85 -26.96 10.03 -22.50
CA ASN A 85 -26.06 11.18 -22.47
C ASN A 85 -25.69 11.58 -21.04
N ALA A 86 -26.60 11.40 -20.08
CA ALA A 86 -26.30 11.65 -18.67
C ALA A 86 -25.33 10.59 -18.13
N TYR A 87 -25.51 9.32 -18.52
CA TYR A 87 -24.58 8.25 -18.12
C TYR A 87 -23.17 8.46 -18.68
N ARG A 88 -23.05 8.87 -19.95
CA ARG A 88 -21.79 9.22 -20.59
C ARG A 88 -21.08 10.36 -19.88
N LYS A 89 -21.81 11.45 -19.58
CA LYS A 89 -21.28 12.57 -18.79
C LYS A 89 -20.82 12.11 -17.42
N MET A 90 -21.60 11.25 -16.77
CA MET A 90 -21.28 10.75 -15.45
C MET A 90 -20.05 9.82 -15.46
N PHE A 91 -19.89 9.03 -16.53
CA PHE A 91 -18.67 8.25 -16.74
C PHE A 91 -17.46 9.18 -16.87
N ASN A 92 -17.56 10.21 -17.71
CA ASN A 92 -16.47 11.17 -17.89
C ASN A 92 -16.12 11.88 -16.58
N TYR A 93 -17.12 12.35 -15.83
CA TYR A 93 -16.90 12.96 -14.52
C TYR A 93 -16.20 12.02 -13.52
N CYS A 94 -16.55 10.73 -13.51
CA CYS A 94 -16.00 9.77 -12.55
C CYS A 94 -14.60 9.28 -12.92
N PHE A 95 -14.29 9.14 -14.20
CA PHE A 95 -13.10 8.44 -14.68
C PHE A 95 -12.12 9.32 -15.47
N TYR A 96 -12.54 10.49 -15.95
CA TYR A 96 -11.68 11.46 -16.60
C TYR A 96 -11.35 12.64 -15.68
N GLU A 97 -10.18 13.21 -15.89
CA GLU A 97 -9.73 14.43 -15.19
C GLU A 97 -10.28 15.71 -15.84
N LYS A 98 -10.95 15.62 -16.99
CA LYS A 98 -11.47 16.78 -17.76
C LYS A 98 -12.93 16.56 -18.17
N ASP A 99 -13.77 17.57 -17.93
CA ASP A 99 -15.23 17.55 -18.11
C ASP A 99 -15.66 17.69 -19.58
N ASP A 100 -14.80 18.22 -20.45
CA ASP A 100 -15.15 18.58 -21.84
C ASP A 100 -15.06 17.41 -22.84
N ASN A 101 -14.68 16.21 -22.39
CA ASN A 101 -14.50 15.09 -23.31
C ASN A 101 -15.85 14.57 -23.81
N VAL A 102 -15.98 14.41 -25.13
CA VAL A 102 -17.05 13.60 -25.73
C VAL A 102 -16.77 12.15 -25.36
N PHE A 103 -17.76 11.44 -24.83
CA PHE A 103 -17.59 10.02 -24.50
C PHE A 103 -17.19 9.22 -25.74
N ASN A 104 -16.10 8.46 -25.59
CA ASN A 104 -15.57 7.56 -26.59
C ASN A 104 -15.32 6.20 -25.91
N GLY A 105 -16.01 5.14 -26.35
CA GLY A 105 -15.94 3.83 -25.72
C GLY A 105 -14.52 3.22 -25.70
N VAL A 106 -13.72 3.43 -26.74
CA VAL A 106 -12.33 2.90 -26.79
C VAL A 106 -11.46 3.60 -25.76
N GLU A 107 -11.52 4.93 -25.71
CA GLU A 107 -10.77 5.72 -24.74
C GLU A 107 -11.24 5.43 -23.31
N ALA A 108 -12.56 5.27 -23.11
CA ALA A 108 -13.15 4.86 -21.85
C ALA A 108 -12.57 3.52 -21.35
N LEU A 109 -12.51 2.49 -22.21
CA LEU A 109 -11.91 1.20 -21.86
C LEU A 109 -10.43 1.31 -21.52
N LEU A 110 -9.65 2.12 -22.26
CA LEU A 110 -8.25 2.38 -21.95
C LEU A 110 -8.07 3.07 -20.60
N MET A 111 -8.94 4.03 -20.28
CA MET A 111 -8.92 4.72 -19.00
C MET A 111 -9.29 3.80 -17.84
N LEU A 112 -10.22 2.87 -18.04
CA LEU A 112 -10.57 1.86 -17.03
C LEU A 112 -9.39 0.96 -16.67
N GLN A 113 -8.44 0.71 -17.56
CA GLN A 113 -7.25 -0.10 -17.22
C GLN A 113 -6.47 0.46 -16.02
N LYS A 114 -6.42 1.79 -15.87
CA LYS A 114 -5.79 2.46 -14.72
C LYS A 114 -6.46 2.12 -13.40
N HIS A 115 -7.73 1.73 -13.43
CA HIS A 115 -8.53 1.36 -12.26
C HIS A 115 -8.62 -0.16 -12.06
N ILE A 116 -8.61 -0.94 -13.16
CA ILE A 116 -8.67 -2.40 -13.11
C ILE A 116 -7.44 -3.00 -12.41
N ILE A 117 -6.24 -2.46 -12.66
CA ILE A 117 -5.02 -2.99 -12.03
C ILE A 117 -5.07 -2.87 -10.49
N PRO A 118 -5.34 -1.68 -9.90
CA PRO A 118 -5.56 -1.57 -8.45
C PRO A 118 -6.67 -2.48 -7.91
N LEU A 119 -7.76 -2.67 -8.66
CA LEU A 119 -8.84 -3.58 -8.28
C LEU A 119 -8.34 -5.03 -8.21
N GLN A 120 -7.56 -5.50 -9.19
CA GLN A 120 -6.98 -6.85 -9.19
C GLN A 120 -6.08 -7.11 -7.98
N HIS A 121 -5.36 -6.09 -7.50
CA HIS A 121 -4.56 -6.22 -6.29
C HIS A 121 -5.40 -6.52 -5.04
N MET A 122 -6.71 -6.23 -5.03
CA MET A 122 -7.57 -6.54 -3.90
C MET A 122 -7.53 -8.00 -3.48
N LEU A 123 -7.35 -8.92 -4.44
CA LEU A 123 -7.28 -10.37 -4.18
C LEU A 123 -6.14 -10.75 -3.24
N PHE A 124 -5.04 -10.00 -3.29
CA PHE A 124 -3.87 -10.24 -2.48
C PHE A 124 -3.84 -9.34 -1.23
N LEU A 125 -4.47 -8.16 -1.31
CA LEU A 125 -4.41 -7.14 -0.27
C LEU A 125 -5.49 -7.30 0.81
N PHE A 126 -6.64 -7.89 0.45
CA PHE A 126 -7.79 -8.07 1.33
C PHE A 126 -8.20 -9.55 1.38
N GLU A 127 -7.86 -10.20 2.49
CA GLU A 127 -8.17 -11.61 2.70
C GLU A 127 -9.69 -11.84 2.70
N GLY A 128 -10.16 -12.72 1.83
CA GLY A 128 -11.57 -13.05 1.68
C GLY A 128 -12.27 -12.41 0.48
N VAL A 129 -11.64 -11.46 -0.23
CA VAL A 129 -12.19 -10.94 -1.49
C VAL A 129 -12.21 -12.03 -2.56
N SER A 130 -13.37 -12.28 -3.14
CA SER A 130 -13.55 -13.29 -4.20
C SER A 130 -13.09 -12.76 -5.56
N GLY A 131 -12.15 -13.49 -6.18
CA GLY A 131 -11.72 -13.27 -7.57
C GLY A 131 -12.87 -13.26 -8.56
N LYS A 132 -13.82 -14.19 -8.39
CA LYS A 132 -14.99 -14.30 -9.27
C LYS A 132 -15.86 -13.04 -9.21
N GLU A 133 -16.12 -12.52 -8.02
CA GLU A 133 -17.00 -11.35 -7.85
C GLU A 133 -16.32 -10.06 -8.30
N LEU A 134 -15.00 -9.97 -8.08
CA LEU A 134 -14.20 -8.87 -8.60
C LEU A 134 -14.20 -8.86 -10.14
N SER A 135 -13.98 -10.02 -10.77
CA SER A 135 -14.06 -10.15 -12.24
C SER A 135 -15.44 -9.79 -12.76
N GLN A 136 -16.52 -10.26 -12.12
CA GLN A 136 -17.89 -9.91 -12.49
C GLN A 136 -18.15 -8.41 -12.42
N MET A 137 -17.60 -7.73 -11.40
CA MET A 137 -17.71 -6.28 -11.28
C MET A 137 -17.01 -5.57 -12.44
N VAL A 138 -15.77 -5.95 -12.75
CA VAL A 138 -15.02 -5.38 -13.88
C VAL A 138 -15.71 -5.65 -15.22
N GLU A 139 -16.14 -6.89 -15.47
CA GLU A 139 -16.87 -7.27 -16.69
C GLU A 139 -18.15 -6.46 -16.84
N SER A 140 -18.93 -6.29 -15.77
CA SER A 140 -20.18 -5.53 -15.83
C SER A 140 -19.98 -4.04 -16.16
N LEU A 141 -18.84 -3.46 -15.77
CA LEU A 141 -18.47 -2.10 -16.14
C LEU A 141 -18.07 -2.01 -17.62
N CYS A 142 -17.27 -2.96 -18.11
CA CYS A 142 -16.89 -3.05 -19.52
C CYS A 142 -18.13 -3.22 -20.40
N ASP A 143 -19.04 -4.13 -20.02
CA ASP A 143 -20.32 -4.35 -20.69
C ASP A 143 -21.14 -3.05 -20.76
N LEU A 144 -21.18 -2.27 -19.67
CA LEU A 144 -21.88 -0.98 -19.65
C LEU A 144 -21.22 0.05 -20.58
N VAL A 145 -19.88 0.14 -20.59
CA VAL A 145 -19.17 1.05 -21.50
C VAL A 145 -19.45 0.68 -22.97
N GLU A 146 -19.45 -0.61 -23.29
CA GLU A 146 -19.77 -1.09 -24.63
C GLU A 146 -21.22 -0.78 -25.02
N ALA A 147 -22.16 -0.98 -24.09
CA ALA A 147 -23.56 -0.62 -24.28
C ALA A 147 -23.74 0.89 -24.52
N LEU A 148 -23.04 1.72 -23.74
CA LEU A 148 -23.03 3.18 -23.89
C LEU A 148 -22.46 3.59 -25.25
N GLU A 149 -21.42 2.94 -25.75
CA GLU A 149 -20.87 3.22 -27.08
C GLU A 149 -21.86 2.84 -28.19
N LYS A 150 -22.43 1.64 -28.11
CA LYS A 150 -23.34 1.09 -29.14
C LYS A 150 -24.76 1.65 -29.09
N ASN A 151 -25.10 2.44 -28.06
CA ASN A 151 -26.47 2.87 -27.77
C ASN A 151 -27.46 1.71 -27.66
N LYS A 152 -27.03 0.55 -27.14
CA LYS A 152 -27.82 -0.68 -27.14
C LYS A 152 -27.91 -1.28 -25.75
N ASP A 153 -29.12 -1.63 -25.32
CA ASP A 153 -29.40 -2.32 -24.04
C ASP A 153 -28.81 -1.62 -22.80
N VAL A 154 -28.64 -0.28 -22.86
CA VAL A 154 -27.92 0.50 -21.84
C VAL A 154 -28.54 0.38 -20.44
N GLU A 155 -29.86 0.44 -20.32
CA GLU A 155 -30.52 0.30 -19.02
C GLU A 155 -30.32 -1.09 -18.40
N LEU A 156 -30.30 -2.14 -19.22
CA LEU A 156 -30.03 -3.50 -18.76
C LEU A 156 -28.62 -3.59 -18.16
N HIS A 157 -27.62 -3.12 -18.90
CA HIS A 157 -26.23 -3.16 -18.45
C HIS A 157 -25.97 -2.22 -17.27
N LYS A 158 -26.64 -1.05 -17.21
CA LYS A 158 -26.61 -0.12 -16.08
C LYS A 158 -27.11 -0.80 -14.81
N ASN A 159 -28.31 -1.39 -14.85
CA ASN A 159 -28.91 -2.03 -13.69
C ASN A 159 -28.09 -3.23 -13.21
N ARG A 160 -27.54 -4.02 -14.14
CA ARG A 160 -26.64 -5.13 -13.83
C ARG A 160 -25.36 -4.65 -13.14
N TYR A 161 -24.69 -3.65 -13.70
CA TYR A 161 -23.50 -3.04 -13.10
C TYR A 161 -23.78 -2.54 -11.69
N MET A 162 -24.85 -1.75 -11.51
CA MET A 162 -25.20 -1.20 -10.21
C MET A 162 -25.45 -2.28 -9.16
N SER A 163 -26.20 -3.32 -9.51
CA SER A 163 -26.49 -4.43 -8.61
C SER A 163 -25.22 -5.18 -8.19
N ILE A 164 -24.29 -5.41 -9.11
CA ILE A 164 -23.04 -6.14 -8.82
C ILE A 164 -22.15 -5.31 -7.90
N VAL A 165 -21.95 -4.02 -8.21
CA VAL A 165 -21.12 -3.12 -7.39
C VAL A 165 -21.67 -2.98 -5.98
N GLN A 166 -22.99 -2.80 -5.84
CA GLN A 166 -23.63 -2.71 -4.52
C GLN A 166 -23.50 -4.01 -3.73
N SER A 167 -23.69 -5.16 -4.38
CA SER A 167 -23.49 -6.46 -3.74
C SER A 167 -22.05 -6.65 -3.27
N PHE A 168 -21.07 -6.27 -4.09
CA PHE A 168 -19.65 -6.32 -3.74
C PHE A 168 -19.34 -5.40 -2.54
N GLY A 169 -19.80 -4.16 -2.58
CA GLY A 169 -19.62 -3.18 -1.51
C GLY A 169 -20.25 -3.62 -0.19
N ASN A 170 -21.47 -4.16 -0.22
CA ASN A 170 -22.14 -4.67 0.98
C ASN A 170 -21.39 -5.85 1.61
N ARG A 171 -20.76 -6.70 0.81
CA ARG A 171 -20.04 -7.88 1.29
C ARG A 171 -18.65 -7.54 1.81
N TYR A 172 -17.90 -6.72 1.08
CA TYR A 172 -16.48 -6.49 1.34
C TYR A 172 -16.17 -5.11 1.92
N GLY A 173 -17.11 -4.17 1.94
CA GLY A 173 -16.89 -2.79 2.40
C GLY A 173 -16.35 -2.73 3.83
N ASN A 174 -16.99 -3.44 4.76
CA ASN A 174 -16.53 -3.50 6.15
C ASN A 174 -15.15 -4.15 6.30
N LEU A 175 -14.88 -5.20 5.53
CA LEU A 175 -13.57 -5.85 5.49
C LEU A 175 -12.49 -4.86 5.02
N MET A 176 -12.74 -4.17 3.91
CA MET A 176 -11.80 -3.20 3.35
C MET A 176 -11.51 -2.06 4.34
N CYS A 177 -12.54 -1.47 4.96
CA CYS A 177 -12.36 -0.42 5.96
C CYS A 177 -11.56 -0.89 7.18
N LYS A 178 -11.85 -2.10 7.69
CA LYS A 178 -11.12 -2.70 8.80
C LYS A 178 -9.63 -2.90 8.47
N GLU A 179 -9.33 -3.48 7.32
CA GLU A 179 -7.95 -3.78 6.89
C GLU A 179 -7.13 -2.52 6.57
N MET A 180 -7.77 -1.40 6.27
CA MET A 180 -7.11 -0.10 6.14
C MET A 180 -7.02 0.67 7.47
N GLN A 181 -7.56 0.13 8.57
CA GLN A 181 -7.67 0.81 9.86
C GLN A 181 -8.40 2.16 9.75
N ILE A 182 -9.32 2.27 8.78
CA ILE A 182 -10.19 3.44 8.63
C ILE A 182 -11.38 3.21 9.55
N GLU A 183 -11.46 3.95 10.66
CA GLU A 183 -12.67 3.98 11.48
C GLU A 183 -13.79 4.64 10.70
N ILE A 184 -14.84 3.88 10.40
CA ILE A 184 -16.11 4.46 9.94
C ILE A 184 -16.74 5.14 11.15
N LYS A 185 -16.62 6.46 11.25
CA LYS A 185 -17.50 7.22 12.12
C LYS A 185 -18.92 7.10 11.55
N LYS A 186 -19.74 6.27 12.21
CA LYS A 186 -21.18 6.20 11.99
C LYS A 186 -21.85 7.48 12.44
#